data_AF-M5TFR8-F1
#
_entry.id   AF-M5TFR8-F1
#
_cell.length_a   1.000
_cell.length_b   1.000
_cell.length_c   1.000
_cell.angle_alpha   90.00
_cell.angle_beta   90.00
_cell.angle_gamma   90.00
#
_symmetry.space_group_name_H-M   'P 1'
#
loop_
_entity.id
_entity.type
_entity.pdbx_description
1 polymer ?
#
loop_
_entity_poly.entity_id
_entity_poly.type
_entity_poly.pdbx_seq_one_letter_code
_entity_poly.pdbx_strand_id
1 'polypeptide(L)'
;MQFVEDRKVRLPLCLFVTFGMCLSGCSEPPPAQTAKSPRPVSVMILEETVPESTYAASGSVKSWKTEEIGFEVPGRVEWVREPGQDIDGRLVDPDGVLVQPGTPLAQIEPARYEIAVAAAEADLEVARLKKESLQIRRDDALPAELKSAEANLELAKIEFGRMTKLNNQNAASKSEYDQAENAVRTSEAAISSIQASIKQAEAELRSAEAEIKRAEQTLEDARRDLANTTLYGSYQGQISEVMAVPGSVVDAGTPVLTLQMTNPITVEVELSAEQSRRIRSRRDLTTKFVLPDGTPHNTLGLVYSIDPSADPTTRTFTMTLLLLNEKFRDNLPDSIPADTVARSENVWPLQLNRMMGTPDDVVLVEEDAIVHDDSGAFVYVISNAKLREPIPSVLKVRPQRLIENDLRIPFLGNWIFRSVTFVNDDGTPADMSRTSLYIGKIEDGEAAPSNWDGESVALDAGSVWMLRPGDLVTVDLANHDLKPGFYVPIETIYRDLDDSFVFTIEDGMAKRMPVTIRTHGDEGNGSLVEIMSPALQSGMTLIVGGVHYLHDGDAVQVVGKNIDDETMPGKESL
;
A
#
# COMPACT_ATOMS: atom_id res chain seq x y z
N MET A 1 -3.77 -60.83 65.64
CA MET A 1 -5.04 -61.44 66.11
C MET A 1 -5.84 -61.79 64.88
N GLN A 2 -6.11 -63.08 64.63
CA GLN A 2 -7.28 -63.84 65.13
C GLN A 2 -8.54 -63.50 64.29
N PHE A 3 -9.08 -64.45 63.53
CA PHE A 3 -10.05 -65.50 63.93
C PHE A 3 -11.45 -64.91 64.23
N VAL A 4 -12.59 -65.54 63.89
CA VAL A 4 -12.95 -66.67 62.99
C VAL A 4 -14.51 -66.80 62.97
N GLU A 5 -15.07 -67.70 62.14
CA GLU A 5 -16.45 -68.26 62.26
C GLU A 5 -17.66 -67.29 62.08
N ASP A 6 -18.93 -67.72 61.98
CA ASP A 6 -19.62 -68.88 61.34
C ASP A 6 -21.15 -68.59 61.43
N ARG A 7 -21.98 -69.45 60.81
CA ARG A 7 -23.43 -69.67 61.07
C ARG A 7 -24.42 -68.58 60.64
N LYS A 8 -25.68 -68.89 60.30
CA LYS A 8 -26.44 -70.07 59.77
C LYS A 8 -27.90 -69.80 60.18
N VAL A 9 -28.81 -69.62 59.21
CA VAL A 9 -30.27 -69.79 59.41
C VAL A 9 -30.79 -70.77 58.34
N ARG A 10 -32.10 -71.06 58.33
CA ARG A 10 -32.60 -72.44 58.19
C ARG A 10 -34.06 -72.51 57.71
N LEU A 11 -34.30 -73.42 56.76
CA LEU A 11 -35.60 -74.10 56.48
C LEU A 11 -36.77 -73.16 56.06
N PRO A 12 -37.96 -73.69 55.70
CA PRO A 12 -38.36 -75.06 55.25
C PRO A 12 -38.83 -75.07 53.76
N LEU A 13 -38.76 -76.14 52.93
CA LEU A 13 -39.34 -77.51 52.96
C LEU A 13 -40.80 -77.64 52.47
N CYS A 14 -41.02 -78.24 51.27
CA CYS A 14 -42.16 -79.08 50.78
C CYS A 14 -42.09 -79.21 49.24
N LEU A 15 -42.52 -80.29 48.55
CA LEU A 15 -42.90 -81.67 48.92
C LEU A 15 -42.64 -82.64 47.72
N PHE A 16 -42.53 -83.94 48.01
CA PHE A 16 -42.38 -85.13 47.14
C PHE A 16 -43.06 -85.17 45.75
N VAL A 17 -42.44 -85.90 44.81
CA VAL A 17 -42.90 -87.23 44.31
C VAL A 17 -41.76 -87.94 43.51
N THR A 18 -41.77 -89.27 43.46
CA THR A 18 -40.66 -90.12 42.94
C THR A 18 -41.04 -91.03 41.76
N PHE A 19 -40.29 -90.93 40.65
CA PHE A 19 -40.02 -91.99 39.66
C PHE A 19 -38.78 -91.55 38.83
N GLY A 20 -37.99 -92.40 38.16
CA GLY A 20 -37.98 -93.86 38.01
C GLY A 20 -36.66 -94.34 37.37
N MET A 21 -36.64 -95.50 36.70
CA MET A 21 -35.50 -95.99 35.88
C MET A 21 -35.95 -96.36 34.46
N CYS A 22 -35.16 -96.00 33.44
CA CYS A 22 -34.75 -96.93 32.36
C CYS A 22 -33.60 -96.38 31.49
N LEU A 23 -33.03 -97.26 30.67
CA LEU A 23 -31.73 -97.09 29.99
C LEU A 23 -31.76 -96.39 28.62
N SER A 24 -30.65 -95.71 28.33
CA SER A 24 -29.96 -95.60 27.03
C SER A 24 -30.68 -95.11 25.76
N GLY A 25 -30.13 -94.03 25.19
CA GLY A 25 -29.70 -94.04 23.79
C GLY A 25 -30.60 -93.35 22.75
N CYS A 26 -30.49 -92.02 22.65
CA CYS A 26 -30.76 -91.26 21.43
C CYS A 26 -29.71 -90.15 21.28
N SER A 27 -29.34 -89.81 20.05
CA SER A 27 -28.38 -88.74 19.74
C SER A 27 -29.01 -87.37 19.99
N GLU A 28 -28.28 -86.47 20.64
CA GLU A 28 -28.63 -85.04 20.63
C GLU A 28 -28.55 -84.51 19.19
N PRO A 29 -29.58 -83.80 18.68
CA PRO A 29 -29.41 -82.98 17.49
C PRO A 29 -28.44 -81.83 17.80
N PRO A 30 -27.70 -81.29 16.81
CA PRO A 30 -26.90 -80.09 17.03
C PRO A 30 -27.82 -78.95 17.53
N PRO A 31 -27.35 -78.13 18.49
CA PRO A 31 -28.18 -77.06 19.05
C PRO A 31 -28.60 -76.12 17.93
N ALA A 32 -29.92 -75.88 17.83
CA ALA A 32 -30.45 -74.93 16.87
C ALA A 32 -29.82 -73.55 17.13
N GLN A 33 -29.09 -73.03 16.14
CA GLN A 33 -28.48 -71.71 16.25
C GLN A 33 -29.59 -70.67 16.42
N THR A 34 -29.72 -70.13 17.64
CA THR A 34 -30.54 -68.95 17.88
C THR A 34 -29.98 -67.82 17.04
N ALA A 35 -30.72 -67.41 16.00
CA ALA A 35 -30.36 -66.28 15.16
C ALA A 35 -30.11 -65.07 16.08
N LYS A 36 -28.89 -64.52 16.05
CA LYS A 36 -28.53 -63.33 16.84
C LYS A 36 -29.51 -62.22 16.48
N SER A 37 -30.11 -61.58 17.49
CA SER A 37 -30.97 -60.40 17.26
C SER A 37 -30.19 -59.36 16.44
N PRO A 38 -30.79 -58.76 15.40
CA PRO A 38 -30.11 -57.77 14.56
C PRO A 38 -29.51 -56.63 15.39
N ARG A 39 -28.28 -56.25 15.07
CA ARG A 39 -27.55 -55.18 15.75
C ARG A 39 -27.93 -53.83 15.15
N PRO A 40 -28.29 -52.82 15.96
CA PRO A 40 -28.63 -51.49 15.45
C PRO A 40 -27.39 -50.85 14.82
N VAL A 41 -27.53 -50.23 13.65
CA VAL A 41 -26.43 -49.57 12.94
C VAL A 41 -26.90 -48.28 12.24
N SER A 42 -25.99 -47.33 12.04
CA SER A 42 -26.22 -46.14 11.20
C SER A 42 -25.44 -46.27 9.89
N VAL A 43 -25.98 -45.76 8.79
CA VAL A 43 -25.40 -45.92 7.44
C VAL A 43 -25.23 -44.60 6.69
N MET A 44 -24.27 -44.60 5.76
CA MET A 44 -24.14 -43.59 4.70
C MET A 44 -24.19 -44.26 3.33
N ILE A 45 -24.56 -43.50 2.30
CA ILE A 45 -24.28 -43.85 0.91
C ILE A 45 -22.88 -43.31 0.58
N LEU A 46 -22.05 -44.15 -0.03
CA LEU A 46 -20.70 -43.79 -0.45
C LEU A 46 -20.74 -43.18 -1.85
N GLU A 47 -20.24 -41.95 -2.01
CA GLU A 47 -20.09 -41.28 -3.30
C GLU A 47 -18.66 -40.76 -3.49
N GLU A 48 -18.26 -40.53 -4.75
CA GLU A 48 -16.98 -39.84 -5.03
C GLU A 48 -17.16 -38.34 -4.79
N THR A 49 -16.46 -37.81 -3.79
CA THR A 49 -16.50 -36.39 -3.41
C THR A 49 -15.12 -35.75 -3.52
N VAL A 50 -15.10 -34.42 -3.64
CA VAL A 50 -13.91 -33.60 -3.35
C VAL A 50 -14.21 -32.90 -2.03
N PRO A 51 -13.53 -33.22 -0.93
CA PRO A 51 -13.80 -32.59 0.35
C PRO A 51 -13.28 -31.15 0.33
N GLU A 52 -14.00 -30.26 1.01
CA GLU A 52 -13.55 -28.89 1.24
C GLU A 52 -12.39 -28.90 2.24
N SER A 53 -11.15 -28.97 1.73
CA SER A 53 -9.98 -28.56 2.51
C SER A 53 -10.22 -27.11 2.93
N THR A 54 -10.31 -26.89 4.24
CA THR A 54 -10.56 -25.60 4.88
C THR A 54 -9.38 -25.23 5.78
N TYR A 55 -8.16 -25.49 5.31
CA TYR A 55 -6.98 -25.06 6.05
C TYR A 55 -6.75 -23.56 5.89
N ALA A 56 -7.07 -22.79 6.93
CA ALA A 56 -6.92 -21.35 6.98
C ALA A 56 -5.86 -20.92 8.00
N ALA A 57 -5.23 -19.77 7.76
CA ALA A 57 -4.30 -19.12 8.68
C ALA A 57 -4.63 -17.63 8.84
N SER A 58 -4.32 -17.07 10.02
CA SER A 58 -4.40 -15.62 10.24
C SER A 58 -3.17 -14.94 9.64
N GLY A 59 -3.39 -13.88 8.87
CA GLY A 59 -2.35 -12.99 8.36
C GLY A 59 -2.47 -11.59 8.96
N SER A 60 -1.34 -10.89 9.09
CA SER A 60 -1.28 -9.48 9.47
C SER A 60 -1.02 -8.62 8.24
N VAL A 61 -1.85 -7.59 8.04
CA VAL A 61 -1.67 -6.62 6.96
C VAL A 61 -0.47 -5.71 7.25
N LYS A 62 0.38 -5.49 6.25
CA LYS A 62 1.51 -4.54 6.27
C LYS A 62 1.46 -3.63 5.04
N SER A 63 2.15 -2.50 5.10
CA SER A 63 2.47 -1.76 3.88
C SER A 63 3.50 -2.53 3.05
N TRP A 64 3.38 -2.52 1.72
CA TRP A 64 4.40 -3.14 0.85
C TRP A 64 5.74 -2.39 0.92
N LYS A 65 5.70 -1.08 1.17
CA LYS A 65 6.88 -0.23 1.35
C LYS A 65 6.59 0.89 2.34
N THR A 66 7.52 1.11 3.25
CA THR A 66 7.54 2.26 4.17
C THR A 66 8.81 3.07 3.89
N GLU A 67 8.69 4.40 3.89
CA GLU A 67 9.78 5.34 3.61
C GLU A 67 9.77 6.47 4.64
N GLU A 68 10.84 6.59 5.43
CA GLU A 68 11.09 7.72 6.31
C GLU A 68 11.72 8.85 5.47
N ILE A 69 10.94 9.89 5.17
CA ILE A 69 11.33 10.95 4.23
C ILE A 69 11.91 12.14 5.02
N GLY A 70 13.07 12.64 4.60
CA GLY A 70 13.75 13.79 5.18
C GLY A 70 14.47 14.64 4.13
N PHE A 71 14.63 15.94 4.37
CA PHE A 71 15.23 16.87 3.41
C PHE A 71 16.70 16.52 3.12
N GLU A 72 17.15 16.62 1.86
CA GLU A 72 18.57 16.47 1.50
C GLU A 72 19.42 17.66 1.99
N VAL A 73 18.80 18.78 2.32
CA VAL A 73 19.44 20.04 2.72
C VAL A 73 18.85 20.58 4.03
N PRO A 74 19.67 21.11 4.97
CA PRO A 74 19.21 21.43 6.34
C PRO A 74 18.46 22.76 6.38
N GLY A 75 17.35 22.89 7.10
CA GLY A 75 16.56 24.13 7.11
C GLY A 75 15.51 24.26 8.21
N ARG A 76 14.80 25.38 8.22
CA ARG A 76 13.59 25.55 9.05
C ARG A 76 12.40 25.04 8.27
N VAL A 77 11.64 24.11 8.86
CA VAL A 77 10.38 23.61 8.31
C VAL A 77 9.35 24.75 8.26
N GLU A 78 8.82 25.03 7.08
CA GLU A 78 7.78 26.03 6.86
C GLU A 78 6.39 25.41 7.02
N TRP A 79 6.15 24.28 6.35
CA TRP A 79 4.92 23.48 6.47
C TRP A 79 5.20 21.99 6.23
N VAL A 80 4.30 21.14 6.73
CA VAL A 80 4.27 19.67 6.55
C VAL A 80 2.81 19.22 6.40
N ARG A 81 2.53 18.21 5.58
CA ARG A 81 1.21 17.56 5.52
C ARG A 81 0.98 16.66 6.72
N GLU A 82 -0.21 16.74 7.30
CA GLU A 82 -0.61 15.92 8.44
C GLU A 82 -0.78 14.42 8.08
N PRO A 83 -0.72 13.50 9.07
CA PRO A 83 -1.02 12.09 8.85
C PRO A 83 -2.42 11.83 8.30
N GLY A 84 -2.60 10.69 7.64
CA GLY A 84 -3.85 10.25 7.04
C GLY A 84 -4.12 10.77 5.62
N GLN A 85 -3.35 11.74 5.12
CA GLN A 85 -3.46 12.19 3.74
C GLN A 85 -2.87 11.18 2.76
N ASP A 86 -3.63 10.85 1.72
CA ASP A 86 -3.15 10.18 0.52
C ASP A 86 -2.37 11.16 -0.37
N ILE A 87 -1.29 10.69 -0.96
CA ILE A 87 -0.36 11.48 -1.76
C ILE A 87 0.06 10.71 -3.01
N ASP A 88 0.33 11.44 -4.09
CA ASP A 88 0.89 10.90 -5.32
C ASP A 88 2.42 10.94 -5.30
N GLY A 89 3.05 9.86 -5.77
CA GLY A 89 4.49 9.80 -5.96
C GLY A 89 4.98 10.73 -7.07
N ARG A 90 6.18 11.31 -6.89
CA ARG A 90 6.87 12.06 -7.93
C ARG A 90 7.65 11.11 -8.84
N LEU A 91 7.12 10.87 -10.03
CA LEU A 91 7.75 9.98 -11.00
C LEU A 91 8.70 10.75 -11.92
N VAL A 92 9.96 10.33 -11.93
CA VAL A 92 11.02 10.79 -12.84
C VAL A 92 11.52 9.58 -13.62
N ASP A 93 11.77 9.72 -14.92
CA ASP A 93 12.30 8.65 -15.75
C ASP A 93 13.83 8.46 -15.58
N PRO A 94 14.44 7.37 -16.11
CA PRO A 94 15.87 7.12 -15.99
C PRO A 94 16.78 8.17 -16.67
N ASP A 95 16.24 9.01 -17.55
CA ASP A 95 16.97 10.10 -18.22
C ASP A 95 16.82 11.45 -17.47
N GLY A 96 16.04 11.48 -16.38
CA GLY A 96 15.84 12.63 -15.50
C GLY A 96 14.62 13.50 -15.82
N VAL A 97 13.74 13.06 -16.72
CA VAL A 97 12.54 13.82 -17.11
C VAL A 97 11.41 13.57 -16.11
N LEU A 98 10.77 14.65 -15.66
CA LEU A 98 9.61 14.60 -14.76
C LEU A 98 8.37 14.09 -15.52
N VAL A 99 7.88 12.91 -15.15
CA VAL A 99 6.69 12.26 -15.73
C VAL A 99 5.43 12.62 -14.94
N GLN A 100 5.52 12.62 -13.60
CA GLN A 100 4.45 13.05 -12.70
C GLN A 100 5.06 13.96 -11.62
N PRO A 101 4.49 15.16 -11.35
CA PRO A 101 5.07 16.09 -10.39
C PRO A 101 5.06 15.55 -8.95
N GLY A 102 4.15 14.62 -8.64
CA GLY A 102 3.88 14.15 -7.29
C GLY A 102 3.22 15.21 -6.41
N THR A 103 2.83 14.82 -5.21
CA THR A 103 2.29 15.73 -4.20
C THR A 103 3.44 16.28 -3.33
N PRO A 104 3.60 17.61 -3.21
CA PRO A 104 4.49 18.20 -2.21
C PRO A 104 4.07 17.80 -0.79
N LEU A 105 4.98 17.24 0.01
CA LEU A 105 4.72 16.69 1.35
C LEU A 105 5.13 17.61 2.50
N ALA A 106 6.21 18.36 2.32
CA ALA A 106 6.74 19.33 3.27
C ALA A 106 7.64 20.34 2.56
N GLN A 107 7.90 21.48 3.18
CA GLN A 107 8.84 22.49 2.67
C GLN A 107 9.67 23.09 3.80
N ILE A 108 10.93 23.44 3.52
CA ILE A 108 11.75 24.33 4.33
C ILE A 108 11.85 25.73 3.72
N GLU A 109 12.07 26.73 4.57
CA GLU A 109 12.27 28.15 4.23
C GLU A 109 13.23 28.33 3.02
N PRO A 110 12.72 28.66 1.81
CA PRO A 110 13.51 28.57 0.57
C PRO A 110 14.43 29.77 0.34
N ALA A 111 14.13 30.92 0.98
CA ALA A 111 14.74 32.22 0.69
C ALA A 111 16.28 32.23 0.67
N ARG A 112 16.94 31.45 1.55
CA ARG A 112 18.41 31.36 1.57
C ARG A 112 19.00 30.68 0.33
N TYR A 113 18.25 29.76 -0.27
CA TYR A 113 18.64 29.01 -1.46
C TYR A 113 18.32 29.80 -2.73
N GLU A 114 17.21 30.53 -2.74
CA GLU A 114 16.90 31.52 -3.79
C GLU A 114 18.02 32.58 -3.90
N ILE A 115 18.51 33.07 -2.76
CA ILE A 115 19.66 33.98 -2.69
C ILE A 115 20.95 33.30 -3.21
N ALA A 116 21.16 32.02 -2.91
CA ALA A 116 22.32 31.26 -3.40
C ALA A 116 22.28 31.05 -4.93
N VAL A 117 21.11 30.74 -5.49
CA VAL A 117 20.89 30.67 -6.95
C VAL A 117 21.16 32.04 -7.58
N ALA A 118 20.57 33.11 -7.07
CA ALA A 118 20.77 34.47 -7.60
C ALA A 118 22.25 34.92 -7.55
N ALA A 119 23.00 34.52 -6.52
CA ALA A 119 24.44 34.75 -6.46
C ALA A 119 25.22 33.96 -7.51
N ALA A 120 24.90 32.68 -7.72
CA ALA A 120 25.54 31.84 -8.73
C ALA A 120 25.20 32.28 -10.17
N GLU A 121 24.00 32.80 -10.42
CA GLU A 121 23.63 33.43 -11.71
C GLU A 121 24.46 34.69 -11.98
N ALA A 122 24.69 35.52 -10.96
CA ALA A 122 25.54 36.70 -11.08
C ALA A 122 27.02 36.35 -11.33
N ASP A 123 27.58 35.35 -10.62
CA ASP A 123 28.96 34.89 -10.84
C ASP A 123 29.17 34.28 -12.24
N LEU A 124 28.16 33.56 -12.76
CA LEU A 124 28.14 33.06 -14.13
C LEU A 124 28.15 34.19 -15.15
N GLU A 125 27.37 35.25 -14.93
CA GLU A 125 27.34 36.40 -15.84
C GLU A 125 28.65 37.20 -15.80
N VAL A 126 29.28 37.35 -14.63
CA VAL A 126 30.64 37.93 -14.51
C VAL A 126 31.66 37.10 -15.29
N ALA A 127 31.57 35.76 -15.26
CA ALA A 127 32.44 34.89 -16.06
C ALA A 127 32.20 35.03 -17.58
N ARG A 128 30.94 35.23 -18.01
CA ARG A 128 30.56 35.48 -19.40
C ARG A 128 31.09 36.82 -19.92
N LEU A 129 30.85 37.91 -19.19
CA LEU A 129 31.37 39.24 -19.51
C LEU A 129 32.91 39.27 -19.55
N LYS A 130 33.57 38.53 -18.65
CA LYS A 130 35.02 38.33 -18.69
C LYS A 130 35.47 37.67 -19.98
N LYS A 131 34.82 36.57 -20.41
CA LYS A 131 35.09 35.92 -21.70
C LYS A 131 34.86 36.88 -22.87
N GLU A 132 33.74 37.60 -22.91
CA GLU A 132 33.43 38.57 -23.97
C GLU A 132 34.54 39.63 -24.12
N SER A 133 35.00 40.22 -23.00
CA SER A 133 36.09 41.20 -23.02
C SER A 133 37.41 40.64 -23.60
N LEU A 134 37.70 39.36 -23.36
CA LEU A 134 38.85 38.65 -23.92
C LEU A 134 38.64 38.30 -25.41
N GLN A 135 37.41 38.04 -25.84
CA GLN A 135 37.08 37.82 -27.25
C GLN A 135 37.29 39.10 -28.06
N ILE A 136 36.72 40.23 -27.63
CA ILE A 136 36.93 41.54 -28.26
C ILE A 136 38.43 41.87 -28.36
N ARG A 137 39.21 41.59 -27.31
CA ARG A 137 40.66 41.78 -27.34
C ARG A 137 41.37 40.88 -28.37
N ARG A 138 40.93 39.63 -28.54
CA ARG A 138 41.54 38.64 -29.44
C ARG A 138 41.11 38.82 -30.91
N ASP A 139 39.88 39.25 -31.14
CA ASP A 139 39.25 39.31 -32.47
C ASP A 139 39.29 40.71 -33.10
N ASP A 140 39.22 41.80 -32.31
CA ASP A 140 39.28 43.17 -32.82
C ASP A 140 40.63 43.85 -32.54
N ALA A 141 41.07 43.89 -31.27
CA ALA A 141 42.19 44.73 -30.86
C ALA A 141 43.55 44.18 -31.37
N LEU A 142 43.88 42.93 -31.03
CA LEU A 142 45.17 42.33 -31.42
C LEU A 142 45.34 42.19 -32.95
N PRO A 143 44.31 41.88 -33.76
CA PRO A 143 44.41 41.92 -35.22
C PRO A 143 44.59 43.32 -35.79
N ALA A 144 44.02 44.36 -35.18
CA ALA A 144 44.27 45.76 -35.58
C ALA A 144 45.71 46.19 -35.25
N GLU A 145 46.24 45.81 -34.09
CA GLU A 145 47.65 46.00 -33.72
C GLU A 145 48.59 45.26 -34.69
N LEU A 146 48.30 43.99 -34.99
CA LEU A 146 49.09 43.17 -35.92
C LEU A 146 49.16 43.81 -37.31
N LYS A 147 48.01 44.23 -37.86
CA LYS A 147 47.93 44.89 -39.17
C LYS A 147 48.71 46.20 -39.22
N SER A 148 48.78 46.94 -38.11
CA SER A 148 49.62 48.13 -37.97
C SER A 148 51.11 47.78 -37.97
N ALA A 149 51.51 46.73 -37.24
CA ALA A 149 52.88 46.24 -37.23
C ALA A 149 53.34 45.68 -38.59
N GLU A 150 52.44 45.01 -39.33
CA GLU A 150 52.67 44.52 -40.70
C GLU A 150 52.93 45.67 -41.67
N ALA A 151 52.14 46.75 -41.64
CA ALA A 151 52.36 47.94 -42.46
C ALA A 151 53.70 48.65 -42.14
N ASN A 152 54.07 48.71 -40.86
CA ASN A 152 55.38 49.23 -40.43
C ASN A 152 56.55 48.35 -40.94
N LEU A 153 56.39 47.02 -40.92
CA LEU A 153 57.37 46.09 -41.47
C LEU A 153 57.49 46.18 -43.00
N GLU A 154 56.37 46.38 -43.71
CA GLU A 154 56.38 46.61 -45.15
C GLU A 154 57.19 47.87 -45.50
N LEU A 155 56.94 48.99 -44.81
CA LEU A 155 57.72 50.22 -44.96
C LEU A 155 59.22 49.98 -44.68
N ALA A 156 59.55 49.35 -43.56
CA ALA A 156 60.94 49.05 -43.21
C ALA A 156 61.63 48.17 -44.26
N LYS A 157 60.92 47.19 -44.85
CA LYS A 157 61.44 46.34 -45.94
C LYS A 157 61.62 47.09 -47.25
N ILE A 158 60.72 48.02 -47.59
CA ILE A 158 60.87 48.91 -48.75
C ILE A 158 62.11 49.81 -48.57
N GLU A 159 62.29 50.40 -47.39
CA GLU A 159 63.44 51.25 -47.09
C GLU A 159 64.76 50.48 -47.08
N PHE A 160 64.82 49.33 -46.44
CA PHE A 160 66.00 48.45 -46.47
C PHE A 160 66.31 47.96 -47.90
N GLY A 161 65.30 47.65 -48.71
CA GLY A 161 65.46 47.31 -50.12
C GLY A 161 65.99 48.48 -50.97
N ARG A 162 65.66 49.73 -50.62
CA ARG A 162 66.25 50.95 -51.19
C ARG A 162 67.71 51.13 -50.75
N MET A 163 68.00 50.96 -49.46
CA MET A 163 69.37 51.09 -48.92
C MET A 163 70.32 50.01 -49.46
N THR A 164 69.86 48.77 -49.62
CA THR A 164 70.64 47.69 -50.25
C THR A 164 71.05 48.07 -51.69
N LYS A 165 70.14 48.66 -52.48
CA LYS A 165 70.44 49.10 -53.85
C LYS A 165 71.48 50.22 -53.87
N LEU A 166 71.38 51.21 -52.98
CA LEU A 166 72.33 52.32 -52.88
C LEU A 166 73.70 51.85 -52.37
N ASN A 167 73.74 50.97 -51.36
CA ASN A 167 74.97 50.37 -50.84
C ASN A 167 75.71 49.59 -51.93
N ASN A 168 75.00 48.80 -52.75
CA ASN A 168 75.57 48.07 -53.89
C ASN A 168 76.08 49.00 -55.02
N GLN A 169 75.75 50.29 -54.99
CA GLN A 169 76.25 51.33 -55.89
C GLN A 169 77.34 52.19 -55.24
N ASN A 170 77.82 51.85 -54.03
CA ASN A 170 78.68 52.66 -53.17
C ASN A 170 78.11 54.07 -52.87
N ALA A 171 76.79 54.23 -52.93
CA ALA A 171 76.05 55.48 -52.80
C ALA A 171 75.36 55.66 -51.43
N ALA A 172 75.64 54.79 -50.47
CA ALA A 172 75.18 54.86 -49.09
C ALA A 172 76.31 54.43 -48.13
N SER A 173 76.26 54.90 -46.89
CA SER A 173 77.19 54.45 -45.85
C SER A 173 76.76 53.11 -45.24
N LYS A 174 77.74 52.36 -44.71
CA LYS A 174 77.48 51.13 -43.97
C LYS A 174 76.58 51.35 -42.75
N SER A 175 76.68 52.52 -42.09
CA SER A 175 75.82 52.84 -40.93
C SER A 175 74.35 52.98 -41.30
N GLU A 176 74.02 53.60 -42.43
CA GLU A 176 72.63 53.74 -42.90
C GLU A 176 72.05 52.39 -43.34
N TYR A 177 72.87 51.53 -43.97
CA TYR A 177 72.49 50.15 -44.27
C TYR A 177 72.18 49.37 -42.98
N ASP A 178 73.07 49.42 -41.98
CA ASP A 178 72.91 48.69 -40.71
C ASP A 178 71.72 49.20 -39.89
N GLN A 179 71.43 50.50 -39.94
CA GLN A 179 70.22 51.09 -39.36
C GLN A 179 68.95 50.55 -40.02
N ALA A 180 68.89 50.49 -41.36
CA ALA A 180 67.74 49.96 -42.08
C ALA A 180 67.56 48.44 -41.87
N GLU A 181 68.65 47.66 -41.78
CA GLU A 181 68.56 46.24 -41.45
C GLU A 181 68.05 46.02 -40.01
N ASN A 182 68.53 46.83 -39.05
CA ASN A 182 68.02 46.83 -37.68
C ASN A 182 66.53 47.19 -37.62
N ALA A 183 66.05 48.16 -38.41
CA ALA A 183 64.64 48.57 -38.45
C ALA A 183 63.70 47.45 -38.96
N VAL A 184 64.15 46.64 -39.93
CA VAL A 184 63.42 45.43 -40.34
C VAL A 184 63.38 44.43 -39.17
N ARG A 185 64.54 44.14 -38.55
CA ARG A 185 64.62 43.16 -37.45
C ARG A 185 63.81 43.58 -36.20
N THR A 186 63.69 44.87 -35.88
CA THR A 186 62.81 45.35 -34.80
C THR A 186 61.33 45.24 -35.15
N SER A 187 60.95 45.49 -36.42
CA SER A 187 59.55 45.36 -36.87
C SER A 187 59.10 43.90 -36.92
N GLU A 188 59.99 42.96 -37.30
CA GLU A 188 59.72 41.51 -37.21
C GLU A 188 59.59 41.03 -35.76
N ALA A 189 60.41 41.58 -34.83
CA ALA A 189 60.27 41.31 -33.41
C ALA A 189 58.94 41.84 -32.83
N ALA A 190 58.45 43.00 -33.29
CA ALA A 190 57.15 43.55 -32.87
C ALA A 190 55.98 42.65 -33.30
N ILE A 191 55.98 42.16 -34.55
CA ILE A 191 54.98 41.20 -35.04
C ILE A 191 55.04 39.89 -34.23
N SER A 192 56.23 39.36 -33.98
CA SER A 192 56.43 38.16 -33.15
C SER A 192 55.86 38.34 -31.73
N SER A 193 56.02 39.53 -31.14
CA SER A 193 55.42 39.86 -29.84
C SER A 193 53.89 39.88 -29.89
N ILE A 194 53.27 40.48 -30.91
CA ILE A 194 51.81 40.52 -31.04
C ILE A 194 51.25 39.11 -31.30
N GLN A 195 51.93 38.29 -32.10
CA GLN A 195 51.57 36.87 -32.29
C GLN A 195 51.70 36.05 -31.00
N ALA A 196 52.63 36.39 -30.10
CA ALA A 196 52.68 35.80 -28.76
C ALA A 196 51.50 36.28 -27.89
N SER A 197 51.13 37.55 -27.96
CA SER A 197 49.95 38.09 -27.27
C SER A 197 48.62 37.50 -27.76
N ILE A 198 48.49 37.16 -29.04
CA ILE A 198 47.32 36.43 -29.58
C ILE A 198 47.25 35.01 -28.97
N LYS A 199 48.37 34.27 -28.96
CA LYS A 199 48.44 32.94 -28.32
C LYS A 199 48.20 32.98 -26.81
N GLN A 200 48.59 34.07 -26.15
CA GLN A 200 48.24 34.32 -24.76
C GLN A 200 46.72 34.54 -24.61
N ALA A 201 46.10 35.40 -25.44
CA ALA A 201 44.65 35.63 -25.41
C ALA A 201 43.85 34.35 -25.71
N GLU A 202 44.33 33.45 -26.58
CA GLU A 202 43.75 32.12 -26.81
C GLU A 202 43.86 31.18 -25.58
N ALA A 203 44.87 31.34 -24.73
CA ALA A 203 44.99 30.62 -23.46
C ALA A 203 44.11 31.24 -22.37
N GLU A 204 44.04 32.58 -22.30
CA GLU A 204 43.14 33.33 -21.42
C GLU A 204 41.67 33.00 -21.72
N LEU A 205 41.29 32.93 -23.02
CA LEU A 205 39.95 32.54 -23.46
C LEU A 205 39.56 31.12 -23.04
N ARG A 206 40.42 30.12 -23.29
CA ARG A 206 40.17 28.74 -22.84
C ARG A 206 40.10 28.62 -21.31
N SER A 207 40.77 29.51 -20.59
CA SER A 207 40.68 29.59 -19.13
C SER A 207 39.34 30.18 -18.70
N ALA A 208 38.87 31.25 -19.35
CA ALA A 208 37.56 31.84 -19.11
C ALA A 208 36.40 30.87 -19.47
N GLU A 209 36.56 30.04 -20.49
CA GLU A 209 35.59 28.98 -20.81
C GLU A 209 35.50 27.90 -19.72
N ALA A 210 36.64 27.55 -19.10
CA ALA A 210 36.65 26.66 -17.93
C ALA A 210 36.06 27.33 -16.67
N GLU A 211 36.23 28.64 -16.50
CA GLU A 211 35.58 29.41 -15.43
C GLU A 211 34.06 29.49 -15.60
N ILE A 212 33.57 29.74 -16.83
CA ILE A 212 32.13 29.68 -17.16
C ILE A 212 31.59 28.29 -16.83
N LYS A 213 32.21 27.22 -17.33
CA LYS A 213 31.73 25.86 -17.05
C LYS A 213 31.69 25.56 -15.54
N ARG A 214 32.65 26.06 -14.76
CA ARG A 214 32.62 25.94 -13.29
C ARG A 214 31.42 26.67 -12.68
N ALA A 215 31.17 27.92 -13.09
CA ALA A 215 30.03 28.69 -12.60
C ALA A 215 28.69 28.07 -13.01
N GLU A 216 28.60 27.46 -14.20
CA GLU A 216 27.40 26.72 -14.64
C GLU A 216 27.13 25.48 -13.78
N GLN A 217 28.16 24.80 -13.25
CA GLN A 217 27.96 23.73 -12.26
C GLN A 217 27.55 24.28 -10.89
N THR A 218 28.18 25.36 -10.41
CA THR A 218 27.80 26.00 -9.13
C THR A 218 26.35 26.50 -9.14
N LEU A 219 25.88 27.02 -10.27
CA LEU A 219 24.48 27.42 -10.46
C LEU A 219 23.53 26.21 -10.46
N GLU A 220 23.89 25.15 -11.19
CA GLU A 220 23.11 23.92 -11.26
C GLU A 220 23.01 23.24 -9.87
N ASP A 221 24.10 23.19 -9.10
CA ASP A 221 24.09 22.65 -7.73
C ASP A 221 23.25 23.53 -6.79
N ALA A 222 23.35 24.86 -6.85
CA ALA A 222 22.49 25.76 -6.08
C ALA A 222 20.99 25.62 -6.44
N ARG A 223 20.67 25.31 -7.69
CA ARG A 223 19.29 25.03 -8.15
C ARG A 223 18.78 23.68 -7.67
N ARG A 224 19.65 22.67 -7.50
CA ARG A 224 19.31 21.39 -6.86
C ARG A 224 19.05 21.59 -5.37
N ASP A 225 19.91 22.31 -4.67
CA ASP A 225 19.69 22.67 -3.27
C ASP A 225 18.35 23.42 -3.07
N LEU A 226 17.99 24.32 -3.99
CA LEU A 226 16.68 24.98 -4.00
C LEU A 226 15.52 24.01 -4.30
N ALA A 227 15.66 23.11 -5.28
CA ALA A 227 14.63 22.10 -5.57
C ALA A 227 14.41 21.13 -4.40
N ASN A 228 15.48 20.83 -3.65
CA ASN A 228 15.50 20.00 -2.45
C ASN A 228 14.92 20.70 -1.20
N THR A 229 14.46 21.96 -1.31
CA THR A 229 13.70 22.62 -0.24
C THR A 229 12.28 22.09 -0.07
N THR A 230 11.79 21.30 -1.03
CA THR A 230 10.42 20.74 -1.03
C THR A 230 10.49 19.22 -1.15
N LEU A 231 9.89 18.51 -0.20
CA LEU A 231 9.80 17.05 -0.18
C LEU A 231 8.64 16.53 -1.02
N TYR A 232 8.84 15.36 -1.62
CA TYR A 232 7.89 14.62 -2.44
C TYR A 232 7.99 13.14 -2.06
N GLY A 233 6.91 12.36 -2.24
CA GLY A 233 6.94 10.91 -2.04
C GLY A 233 7.56 10.19 -3.23
N SER A 234 8.31 9.10 -3.00
CA SER A 234 8.87 8.27 -4.08
C SER A 234 7.81 7.40 -4.79
N TYR A 235 6.59 7.31 -4.24
CA TYR A 235 5.49 6.48 -4.73
C TYR A 235 4.14 6.97 -4.16
N GLN A 236 3.02 6.50 -4.73
CA GLN A 236 1.68 6.78 -4.21
C GLN A 236 1.44 6.02 -2.90
N GLY A 237 0.88 6.70 -1.89
CA GLY A 237 0.66 6.11 -0.56
C GLY A 237 -0.01 7.09 0.40
N GLN A 238 0.01 6.78 1.69
CA GLN A 238 -0.59 7.58 2.76
C GLN A 238 0.47 7.96 3.80
N ILE A 239 0.42 9.19 4.32
CA ILE A 239 1.30 9.63 5.40
C ILE A 239 0.85 8.96 6.71
N SER A 240 1.70 8.15 7.33
CA SER A 240 1.37 7.41 8.56
C SER A 240 1.74 8.16 9.84
N GLU A 241 2.82 8.96 9.80
CA GLU A 241 3.35 9.67 10.95
C GLU A 241 4.07 10.95 10.50
N VAL A 242 4.03 11.99 11.32
CA VAL A 242 4.77 13.25 11.12
C VAL A 242 5.64 13.50 12.35
N MET A 243 6.95 13.63 12.12
CA MET A 243 7.98 13.72 13.16
C MET A 243 8.52 15.15 13.35
N ALA A 244 8.44 16.00 12.32
CA ALA A 244 8.85 17.40 12.38
C ALA A 244 7.63 18.34 12.22
N VAL A 245 7.61 19.42 13.01
CA VAL A 245 6.52 20.42 13.02
C VAL A 245 6.95 21.74 12.38
N PRO A 246 6.01 22.55 11.84
CA PRO A 246 6.30 23.90 11.37
C PRO A 246 7.09 24.75 12.38
N GLY A 247 8.07 25.51 11.89
CA GLY A 247 8.98 26.34 12.68
C GLY A 247 10.18 25.59 13.29
N SER A 248 10.17 24.25 13.34
CA SER A 248 11.32 23.44 13.75
C SER A 248 12.50 23.56 12.77
N VAL A 249 13.70 23.20 13.22
CA VAL A 249 14.90 23.17 12.37
C VAL A 249 15.35 21.72 12.25
N VAL A 250 15.58 21.26 11.02
CA VAL A 250 15.96 19.89 10.67
C VAL A 250 17.30 19.88 9.93
N ASP A 251 18.16 18.92 10.26
CA ASP A 251 19.40 18.67 9.55
C ASP A 251 19.16 17.74 8.35
N ALA A 252 20.07 17.76 7.37
CA ALA A 252 19.98 16.91 6.18
C ALA A 252 19.88 15.43 6.54
N GLY A 253 18.91 14.72 5.95
CA GLY A 253 18.62 13.32 6.24
C GLY A 253 17.86 13.05 7.55
N THR A 254 17.43 14.08 8.28
CA THR A 254 16.55 13.91 9.45
C THR A 254 15.13 13.54 8.97
N PRO A 255 14.52 12.43 9.43
CA PRO A 255 13.13 12.10 9.10
C PRO A 255 12.15 13.19 9.53
N VAL A 256 11.29 13.58 8.59
CA VAL A 256 10.24 14.62 8.73
C VAL A 256 8.88 13.96 8.88
N LEU A 257 8.64 12.89 8.12
CA LEU A 257 7.41 12.12 8.09
C LEU A 257 7.68 10.69 7.57
N THR A 258 6.72 9.81 7.80
CA THR A 258 6.75 8.41 7.33
C THR A 258 5.64 8.21 6.30
N LEU A 259 6.02 7.87 5.07
CA LEU A 259 5.13 7.49 3.99
C LEU A 259 4.96 5.96 3.96
N GLN A 260 3.74 5.48 3.71
CA GLN A 260 3.43 4.06 3.56
C GLN A 260 2.65 3.80 2.27
N MET A 261 3.10 2.81 1.49
CA MET A 261 2.40 2.37 0.29
C MET A 261 1.11 1.63 0.68
N THR A 262 -0.04 2.23 0.34
CA THR A 262 -1.37 1.67 0.62
C THR A 262 -1.84 0.69 -0.45
N ASN A 263 -1.42 0.86 -1.71
CA ASN A 263 -1.77 -0.03 -2.82
C ASN A 263 -0.55 -0.30 -3.73
N PRO A 264 -0.19 -1.56 -4.01
CA PRO A 264 -0.69 -2.79 -3.38
C PRO A 264 -0.25 -2.87 -1.91
N ILE A 265 -1.02 -3.63 -1.13
CA ILE A 265 -0.77 -3.89 0.29
C ILE A 265 -0.27 -5.34 0.46
N THR A 266 0.46 -5.62 1.54
CA THR A 266 0.96 -6.98 1.82
C THR A 266 0.25 -7.63 2.99
N VAL A 267 0.20 -8.95 2.98
CA VAL A 267 -0.27 -9.77 4.10
C VAL A 267 0.83 -10.77 4.47
N GLU A 268 1.29 -10.71 5.71
CA GLU A 268 2.27 -11.64 6.27
C GLU A 268 1.55 -12.77 7.02
N VAL A 269 1.80 -14.01 6.62
CA VAL A 269 1.21 -15.23 7.19
C VAL A 269 2.32 -16.12 7.73
N GLU A 270 2.25 -16.49 9.01
CA GLU A 270 3.24 -17.37 9.64
C GLU A 270 2.91 -18.85 9.38
N LEU A 271 3.77 -19.53 8.61
CA LEU A 271 3.60 -20.92 8.21
C LEU A 271 4.48 -21.87 9.01
N SER A 272 3.97 -23.07 9.32
CA SER A 272 4.80 -24.16 9.79
C SER A 272 5.79 -24.62 8.72
N ALA A 273 6.89 -25.24 9.14
CA ALA A 273 7.88 -25.82 8.23
C ALA A 273 7.32 -26.85 7.25
N GLU A 274 6.15 -27.45 7.53
CA GLU A 274 5.47 -28.35 6.60
C GLU A 274 4.64 -27.59 5.56
N GLN A 275 3.94 -26.54 5.99
CA GLN A 275 3.10 -25.72 5.12
C GLN A 275 3.94 -24.94 4.10
N SER A 276 5.06 -24.34 4.52
CA SER A 276 6.02 -23.69 3.59
C SER A 276 6.63 -24.68 2.58
N ARG A 277 6.72 -25.99 2.92
CA ARG A 277 7.13 -27.05 1.97
C ARG A 277 5.99 -27.58 1.10
N ARG A 278 4.72 -27.23 1.37
CA ARG A 278 3.56 -27.55 0.53
C ARG A 278 3.27 -26.43 -0.47
N ILE A 279 3.31 -25.17 -0.04
CA ILE A 279 3.09 -24.00 -0.90
C ILE A 279 4.38 -23.70 -1.71
N ARG A 280 4.57 -24.42 -2.83
CA ARG A 280 5.80 -24.33 -3.66
C ARG A 280 5.67 -23.44 -4.89
N SER A 281 4.46 -23.11 -5.29
CA SER A 281 4.15 -22.31 -6.48
C SER A 281 3.71 -20.91 -6.07
N ARG A 282 4.07 -19.91 -6.87
CA ARG A 282 3.33 -18.65 -6.89
C ARG A 282 1.95 -18.96 -7.46
N ARG A 283 0.95 -18.94 -6.59
CA ARG A 283 -0.48 -19.03 -6.90
C ARG A 283 -1.20 -17.92 -6.15
N ASP A 284 -2.44 -17.67 -6.55
CA ASP A 284 -3.34 -16.82 -5.81
C ASP A 284 -3.99 -17.62 -4.66
N LEU A 285 -4.20 -16.95 -3.52
CA LEU A 285 -4.86 -17.47 -2.33
C LEU A 285 -6.03 -16.58 -1.95
N THR A 286 -7.18 -17.18 -1.63
CA THR A 286 -8.36 -16.44 -1.19
C THR A 286 -8.09 -15.81 0.17
N THR A 287 -8.06 -14.49 0.24
CA THR A 287 -7.90 -13.72 1.49
C THR A 287 -9.25 -13.12 1.86
N LYS A 288 -9.71 -13.40 3.07
CA LYS A 288 -11.04 -13.10 3.60
C LYS A 288 -10.92 -12.11 4.76
N PHE A 289 -11.70 -11.05 4.75
CA PHE A 289 -11.72 -10.02 5.79
C PHE A 289 -13.10 -9.36 5.88
N VAL A 290 -13.24 -8.36 6.75
CA VAL A 290 -14.49 -7.62 6.97
C VAL A 290 -14.23 -6.15 6.68
N LEU A 291 -15.09 -5.53 5.87
CA LEU A 291 -15.03 -4.12 5.51
C LEU A 291 -15.50 -3.21 6.67
N PRO A 292 -15.25 -1.89 6.61
CA PRO A 292 -15.66 -0.94 7.67
C PRO A 292 -17.17 -0.94 7.98
N ASP A 293 -18.01 -1.27 6.99
CA ASP A 293 -19.47 -1.40 7.11
C ASP A 293 -19.93 -2.71 7.78
N GLY A 294 -18.99 -3.64 8.04
CA GLY A 294 -19.26 -4.97 8.59
C GLY A 294 -19.50 -6.06 7.55
N THR A 295 -19.41 -5.78 6.24
CA THR A 295 -19.63 -6.80 5.21
C THR A 295 -18.41 -7.72 5.03
N PRO A 296 -18.60 -9.04 4.87
CA PRO A 296 -17.51 -9.97 4.52
C PRO A 296 -17.02 -9.72 3.09
N HIS A 297 -15.71 -9.58 2.92
CA HIS A 297 -15.06 -9.38 1.63
C HIS A 297 -13.99 -10.46 1.38
N ASN A 298 -13.98 -11.01 0.16
CA ASN A 298 -13.05 -12.05 -0.28
C ASN A 298 -12.30 -11.55 -1.53
N THR A 299 -10.98 -11.51 -1.48
CA THR A 299 -10.13 -11.15 -2.63
C THR A 299 -9.03 -12.18 -2.87
N LEU A 300 -8.33 -12.08 -4.00
CA LEU A 300 -7.20 -12.95 -4.34
C LEU A 300 -5.88 -12.25 -4.00
N GLY A 301 -5.10 -12.85 -3.11
CA GLY A 301 -3.73 -12.42 -2.77
C GLY A 301 -2.71 -13.30 -3.46
N LEU A 302 -1.82 -12.71 -4.26
CA LEU A 302 -0.75 -13.42 -4.96
C LEU A 302 0.39 -13.77 -4.00
N VAL A 303 0.79 -15.04 -3.92
CA VAL A 303 2.00 -15.44 -3.16
C VAL A 303 3.24 -14.80 -3.80
N TYR A 304 3.78 -13.75 -3.16
CA TYR A 304 4.93 -13.00 -3.63
C TYR A 304 6.24 -13.70 -3.22
N SER A 305 6.36 -14.03 -1.94
CA SER A 305 7.53 -14.69 -1.34
C SER A 305 7.12 -15.62 -0.19
N ILE A 306 7.97 -16.61 0.08
CA ILE A 306 8.04 -17.33 1.34
C ILE A 306 9.51 -17.28 1.74
N ASP A 307 9.80 -16.94 3.00
CA ASP A 307 11.17 -16.73 3.43
C ASP A 307 12.01 -18.02 3.39
N PRO A 308 13.33 -17.91 3.08
CA PRO A 308 14.21 -19.07 2.97
C PRO A 308 14.62 -19.66 4.33
N SER A 309 14.35 -18.94 5.42
CA SER A 309 14.71 -19.28 6.79
C SER A 309 13.55 -18.98 7.72
N ALA A 310 13.27 -19.87 8.67
CA ALA A 310 12.31 -19.60 9.73
C ALA A 310 12.84 -18.60 10.75
N ASP A 311 11.96 -17.79 11.35
CA ASP A 311 12.32 -16.99 12.52
C ASP A 311 12.73 -17.92 13.68
N PRO A 312 13.85 -17.65 14.38
CA PRO A 312 14.39 -18.54 15.40
C PRO A 312 13.53 -18.63 16.68
N THR A 313 12.64 -17.66 16.90
CA THR A 313 11.82 -17.52 18.11
C THR A 313 10.53 -18.32 17.99
N THR A 314 9.82 -18.14 16.88
CA THR A 314 8.53 -18.76 16.54
C THR A 314 8.70 -20.11 15.84
N ARG A 315 9.80 -20.27 15.07
CA ARG A 315 10.09 -21.41 14.18
C ARG A 315 9.10 -21.55 13.01
N THR A 316 8.44 -20.45 12.65
CA THR A 316 7.59 -20.33 11.47
C THR A 316 8.33 -19.63 10.33
N PHE A 317 7.85 -19.85 9.10
CA PHE A 317 8.32 -19.18 7.89
C PHE A 317 7.27 -18.17 7.46
N THR A 318 7.64 -16.90 7.38
CA THR A 318 6.75 -15.85 6.88
C THR A 318 6.48 -16.06 5.39
N MET A 319 5.20 -16.09 5.01
CA MET A 319 4.73 -15.98 3.64
C MET A 319 4.15 -14.59 3.42
N THR A 320 4.63 -13.89 2.39
CA THR A 320 4.12 -12.58 1.99
C THR A 320 3.18 -12.75 0.80
N LEU A 321 1.91 -12.37 0.98
CA LEU A 321 0.99 -12.15 -0.13
C LEU A 321 1.02 -10.68 -0.56
N LEU A 322 0.80 -10.44 -1.84
CA LEU A 322 0.57 -9.11 -2.41
C LEU A 322 -0.90 -9.02 -2.86
N LEU A 323 -1.61 -8.04 -2.33
CA LEU A 323 -3.02 -7.78 -2.62
C LEU A 323 -3.14 -6.39 -3.26
N LEU A 324 -3.99 -6.26 -4.29
CA LEU A 324 -4.48 -4.93 -4.67
C LEU A 324 -5.41 -4.45 -3.54
N ASN A 325 -5.17 -3.22 -3.08
CA ASN A 325 -5.97 -2.58 -2.05
C ASN A 325 -6.75 -1.46 -2.73
N GLU A 326 -8.07 -1.59 -2.79
CA GLU A 326 -8.92 -0.57 -3.39
C GLU A 326 -9.50 0.34 -2.31
N LYS A 327 -10.05 1.48 -2.72
CA LYS A 327 -10.82 2.34 -1.82
C LYS A 327 -12.28 1.91 -1.85
N PHE A 328 -12.80 1.59 -0.67
CA PHE A 328 -14.22 1.41 -0.41
C PHE A 328 -14.85 2.72 0.05
N ARG A 329 -16.15 2.87 -0.17
CA ARG A 329 -16.94 4.02 0.26
C ARG A 329 -18.33 3.54 0.62
N ASP A 330 -18.87 4.02 1.74
CA ASP A 330 -20.17 3.56 2.22
C ASP A 330 -21.29 3.89 1.22
N ASN A 331 -22.14 2.90 0.97
CA ASN A 331 -23.39 3.13 0.25
C ASN A 331 -24.34 3.95 1.14
N LEU A 332 -25.04 4.92 0.55
CA LEU A 332 -26.11 5.59 1.27
C LEU A 332 -27.24 4.58 1.54
N PRO A 333 -27.85 4.58 2.74
CA PRO A 333 -29.00 3.73 3.05
C PRO A 333 -30.11 3.84 1.99
N ASP A 334 -30.78 2.72 1.67
CA ASP A 334 -31.82 2.59 0.63
C ASP A 334 -32.97 3.63 0.69
N SER A 335 -33.14 4.30 1.83
CA SER A 335 -34.09 5.40 2.03
C SER A 335 -33.65 6.76 1.44
N ILE A 336 -32.44 6.84 0.87
CA ILE A 336 -31.78 8.08 0.44
C ILE A 336 -31.35 7.94 -1.03
N PRO A 337 -31.98 8.65 -1.99
CA PRO A 337 -31.58 8.56 -3.40
C PRO A 337 -30.22 9.23 -3.62
N ALA A 338 -29.22 8.41 -3.98
CA ALA A 338 -27.83 8.86 -4.12
C ALA A 338 -27.58 9.83 -5.29
N ASP A 339 -28.54 9.99 -6.19
CA ASP A 339 -28.52 10.95 -7.30
C ASP A 339 -29.17 12.31 -6.95
N THR A 340 -29.85 12.43 -5.81
CA THR A 340 -30.53 13.66 -5.37
C THR A 340 -29.97 14.27 -4.09
N VAL A 341 -28.90 13.69 -3.51
CA VAL A 341 -28.31 14.09 -2.23
C VAL A 341 -26.80 14.21 -2.38
N ALA A 342 -26.26 15.42 -2.18
CA ALA A 342 -24.81 15.65 -2.20
C ALA A 342 -24.14 15.05 -0.96
N ARG A 343 -22.81 14.87 -1.00
CA ARG A 343 -22.03 14.32 0.13
C ARG A 343 -21.02 15.33 0.65
N SER A 344 -20.64 15.19 1.92
CA SER A 344 -19.52 15.92 2.52
C SER A 344 -18.94 15.12 3.68
N GLU A 345 -17.61 15.17 3.81
CA GLU A 345 -16.86 14.56 4.91
C GLU A 345 -16.94 15.38 6.22
N ASN A 346 -17.26 16.69 6.14
CA ASN A 346 -16.98 17.64 7.22
C ASN A 346 -18.22 18.44 7.66
N VAL A 347 -18.38 18.60 8.99
CA VAL A 347 -19.39 19.47 9.61
C VAL A 347 -18.73 20.37 10.65
N TRP A 348 -18.85 21.67 10.46
CA TRP A 348 -18.16 22.69 11.24
C TRP A 348 -19.13 23.52 12.10
N PRO A 349 -18.77 23.89 13.34
CA PRO A 349 -19.54 24.83 14.14
C PRO A 349 -19.19 26.29 13.81
N LEU A 350 -20.17 27.20 13.89
CA LEU A 350 -19.86 28.64 13.75
C LEU A 350 -19.00 29.22 14.89
N GLN A 351 -18.91 28.55 16.05
CA GLN A 351 -18.10 28.98 17.19
C GLN A 351 -16.63 28.50 17.15
N LEU A 352 -16.04 28.45 15.95
CA LEU A 352 -14.63 28.11 15.72
C LEU A 352 -13.64 29.11 16.34
N ASN A 353 -14.06 30.37 16.57
CA ASN A 353 -13.19 31.41 17.12
C ASN A 353 -12.54 31.05 18.46
N ARG A 354 -13.21 30.26 19.30
CA ARG A 354 -12.67 29.77 20.58
C ARG A 354 -11.58 28.70 20.45
N MET A 355 -11.46 28.03 19.31
CA MET A 355 -10.39 27.07 19.02
C MET A 355 -9.15 27.77 18.45
N MET A 356 -9.34 28.78 17.59
CA MET A 356 -8.27 29.55 16.96
C MET A 356 -7.83 30.79 17.75
N GLY A 357 -8.48 31.12 18.87
CA GLY A 357 -8.11 32.24 19.74
C GLY A 357 -8.45 33.63 19.19
N THR A 358 -9.37 33.73 18.22
CA THR A 358 -9.84 35.01 17.67
C THR A 358 -10.89 35.68 18.58
N PRO A 359 -11.10 37.00 18.43
CA PRO A 359 -12.14 37.74 19.17
C PRO A 359 -13.55 37.14 19.05
N ASP A 360 -14.38 37.37 20.08
CA ASP A 360 -15.69 36.73 20.24
C ASP A 360 -16.71 37.16 19.15
N ASP A 361 -16.42 38.27 18.45
CA ASP A 361 -17.14 38.88 17.31
C ASP A 361 -16.62 38.45 15.93
N VAL A 362 -15.42 37.84 15.83
CA VAL A 362 -14.91 37.29 14.57
C VAL A 362 -15.56 35.94 14.31
N VAL A 363 -16.31 35.84 13.20
CA VAL A 363 -16.87 34.59 12.70
C VAL A 363 -15.90 33.99 11.68
N LEU A 364 -15.59 32.70 11.83
CA LEU A 364 -14.66 31.97 10.97
C LEU A 364 -15.40 30.84 10.24
N VAL A 365 -15.14 30.72 8.94
CA VAL A 365 -15.66 29.70 8.04
C VAL A 365 -14.48 29.04 7.30
N GLU A 366 -14.51 27.72 7.16
CA GLU A 366 -13.54 26.94 6.40
C GLU A 366 -13.61 27.31 4.90
N GLU A 367 -12.48 27.61 4.26
CA GLU A 367 -12.46 28.29 2.97
C GLU A 367 -12.91 27.40 1.79
N ASP A 368 -12.66 26.09 1.82
CA ASP A 368 -13.18 25.14 0.83
C ASP A 368 -14.69 24.87 1.00
N ALA A 369 -15.30 25.31 2.11
CA ALA A 369 -16.74 25.29 2.32
C ALA A 369 -17.47 26.48 1.66
N ILE A 370 -16.74 27.53 1.26
CA ILE A 370 -17.31 28.74 0.66
C ILE A 370 -17.60 28.48 -0.82
N VAL A 371 -18.86 28.62 -1.20
CA VAL A 371 -19.34 28.47 -2.57
C VAL A 371 -19.63 29.84 -3.17
N HIS A 372 -19.28 30.03 -4.43
CA HIS A 372 -19.50 31.27 -5.19
C HIS A 372 -20.50 31.05 -6.32
N ASP A 373 -21.41 32.00 -6.51
CA ASP A 373 -22.26 32.09 -7.71
C ASP A 373 -22.37 33.55 -8.21
N ASP A 374 -23.20 33.80 -9.22
CA ASP A 374 -23.47 35.13 -9.80
C ASP A 374 -23.92 36.20 -8.78
N SER A 375 -24.39 35.78 -7.59
CA SER A 375 -24.84 36.63 -6.49
C SER A 375 -23.83 36.72 -5.33
N GLY A 376 -22.64 36.12 -5.46
CA GLY A 376 -21.54 36.20 -4.49
C GLY A 376 -21.38 34.94 -3.61
N ALA A 377 -20.63 35.09 -2.52
CA ALA A 377 -20.25 33.97 -1.65
C ALA A 377 -21.36 33.52 -0.68
N PHE A 378 -21.39 32.23 -0.37
CA PHE A 378 -22.29 31.63 0.62
C PHE A 378 -21.73 30.31 1.18
N VAL A 379 -22.35 29.79 2.26
CA VAL A 379 -22.16 28.41 2.73
C VAL A 379 -23.49 27.70 2.96
N TYR A 380 -23.47 26.37 3.04
CA TYR A 380 -24.62 25.54 3.40
C TYR A 380 -24.74 25.37 4.92
N VAL A 381 -25.63 26.15 5.54
CA VAL A 381 -25.94 26.07 6.97
C VAL A 381 -26.96 24.97 7.24
N ILE A 382 -26.68 24.13 8.24
CA ILE A 382 -27.54 23.01 8.64
C ILE A 382 -28.75 23.53 9.43
N SER A 383 -29.92 23.00 9.11
CA SER A 383 -31.23 23.40 9.65
C SER A 383 -31.87 22.36 10.58
N ASN A 384 -31.52 21.07 10.43
CA ASN A 384 -32.11 19.96 11.19
C ASN A 384 -31.23 19.44 12.36
N ALA A 385 -30.05 20.02 12.59
CA ALA A 385 -29.15 19.67 13.70
C ALA A 385 -28.34 20.88 14.18
N LYS A 386 -27.90 20.85 15.45
CA LYS A 386 -27.08 21.89 16.07
C LYS A 386 -25.91 21.31 16.87
N LEU A 387 -24.96 22.17 17.20
CA LEU A 387 -23.80 21.82 18.04
C LEU A 387 -24.26 21.23 19.39
N ARG A 388 -23.82 19.99 19.68
CA ARG A 388 -24.18 19.12 20.84
C ARG A 388 -25.53 18.41 20.77
N GLU A 389 -26.21 18.43 19.62
CA GLU A 389 -27.32 17.52 19.32
C GLU A 389 -26.79 16.31 18.50
N PRO A 390 -27.44 15.14 18.52
CA PRO A 390 -27.07 14.02 17.65
C PRO A 390 -27.20 14.42 16.17
N ILE A 391 -26.14 14.23 15.40
CA ILE A 391 -26.08 14.57 13.97
C ILE A 391 -26.74 13.43 13.18
N PRO A 392 -27.79 13.67 12.37
CA PRO A 392 -28.40 12.67 11.50
C PRO A 392 -27.51 12.39 10.27
N SER A 393 -27.64 11.20 9.69
CA SER A 393 -26.91 10.82 8.46
C SER A 393 -27.25 11.69 7.24
N VAL A 394 -28.46 12.23 7.18
CA VAL A 394 -28.86 13.26 6.21
C VAL A 394 -29.14 14.58 6.91
N LEU A 395 -28.37 15.58 6.53
CA LEU A 395 -28.44 16.95 7.00
C LEU A 395 -29.29 17.74 6.02
N LYS A 396 -30.34 18.40 6.53
CA LYS A 396 -31.08 19.39 5.75
C LYS A 396 -30.38 20.73 5.87
N VAL A 397 -30.02 21.31 4.74
CA VAL A 397 -29.21 22.52 4.61
C VAL A 397 -29.99 23.65 3.94
N ARG A 398 -29.46 24.85 4.05
CA ARG A 398 -29.88 26.02 3.27
C ARG A 398 -28.65 26.89 2.94
N PRO A 399 -28.61 27.57 1.79
CA PRO A 399 -27.60 28.59 1.56
C PRO A 399 -27.74 29.73 2.61
N GLN A 400 -26.61 30.28 3.01
CA GLN A 400 -26.50 31.50 3.81
C GLN A 400 -25.44 32.40 3.18
N ARG A 401 -25.87 33.55 2.65
CA ARG A 401 -24.99 34.53 2.01
C ARG A 401 -23.98 35.11 3.01
N LEU A 402 -22.78 35.39 2.53
CA LEU A 402 -21.70 35.98 3.31
C LEU A 402 -20.85 36.95 2.48
N ILE A 403 -20.15 37.83 3.18
CA ILE A 403 -19.06 38.65 2.65
C ILE A 403 -17.76 38.11 3.22
N GLU A 404 -16.79 37.80 2.36
CA GLU A 404 -15.45 37.40 2.74
C GLU A 404 -14.63 38.60 3.23
N ASN A 405 -13.97 38.46 4.39
CA ASN A 405 -13.05 39.45 4.91
C ASN A 405 -11.58 39.05 4.60
N ASP A 406 -10.63 39.97 4.79
CA ASP A 406 -9.21 39.77 4.46
C ASP A 406 -8.47 38.78 5.39
N LEU A 407 -8.98 38.56 6.61
CA LEU A 407 -8.34 37.69 7.60
C LEU A 407 -8.53 36.22 7.23
N ARG A 408 -7.45 35.55 6.86
CA ARG A 408 -7.35 34.09 6.66
C ARG A 408 -6.39 33.49 7.69
N ILE A 409 -6.74 32.34 8.25
CA ILE A 409 -6.03 31.67 9.35
C ILE A 409 -5.76 30.21 8.95
N PRO A 410 -4.51 29.80 8.68
CA PRO A 410 -4.17 28.40 8.52
C PRO A 410 -4.27 27.67 9.87
N PHE A 411 -4.86 26.48 9.89
CA PHE A 411 -5.10 25.69 11.10
C PHE A 411 -4.85 24.20 10.85
N LEU A 412 -4.01 23.58 11.70
CA LEU A 412 -3.67 22.15 11.68
C LEU A 412 -3.29 21.62 10.29
N GLY A 413 -2.41 22.35 9.59
CA GLY A 413 -1.81 21.99 8.29
C GLY A 413 -2.75 22.01 7.08
N ASN A 414 -4.01 21.64 7.26
CA ASN A 414 -4.90 21.19 6.21
C ASN A 414 -6.04 22.16 5.88
N TRP A 415 -6.38 23.07 6.81
CA TRP A 415 -7.54 23.95 6.68
C TRP A 415 -7.12 25.42 6.70
N ILE A 416 -7.77 26.24 5.87
CA ILE A 416 -7.69 27.69 5.95
C ILE A 416 -9.06 28.19 6.39
N PHE A 417 -9.11 28.88 7.52
CA PHE A 417 -10.34 29.49 8.02
C PHE A 417 -10.35 30.98 7.68
N ARG A 418 -11.35 31.41 6.92
CA ARG A 418 -11.55 32.80 6.54
C ARG A 418 -12.54 33.48 7.48
N SER A 419 -12.23 34.74 7.83
CA SER A 419 -13.17 35.62 8.50
C SER A 419 -14.29 36.02 7.54
N VAL A 420 -15.53 35.92 7.98
CA VAL A 420 -16.71 36.21 7.14
C VAL A 420 -17.74 37.05 7.89
N THR A 421 -18.53 37.81 7.14
CA THR A 421 -19.70 38.55 7.64
C THR A 421 -20.95 37.97 6.98
N PHE A 422 -21.79 37.23 7.72
CA PHE A 422 -23.05 36.72 7.18
C PHE A 422 -24.04 37.86 6.87
N VAL A 423 -24.75 37.74 5.76
CA VAL A 423 -25.76 38.72 5.31
C VAL A 423 -27.08 38.06 4.91
N ASN A 424 -28.17 38.80 5.05
CA ASN A 424 -29.49 38.45 4.55
C ASN A 424 -29.60 38.78 3.04
N ASP A 425 -30.69 38.37 2.40
CA ASP A 425 -30.92 38.59 0.96
C ASP A 425 -31.04 40.07 0.55
N ASP A 426 -31.23 40.99 1.52
CA ASP A 426 -31.22 42.44 1.33
C ASP A 426 -29.85 43.10 1.57
N GLY A 427 -28.81 42.29 1.84
CA GLY A 427 -27.45 42.75 2.13
C GLY A 427 -27.22 43.26 3.56
N THR A 428 -28.22 43.23 4.44
CA THR A 428 -28.03 43.55 5.86
C THR A 428 -27.33 42.41 6.62
N PRO A 429 -26.59 42.66 7.71
CA PRO A 429 -25.97 41.60 8.51
C PRO A 429 -26.98 40.60 9.07
N ALA A 430 -26.69 39.30 8.94
CA ALA A 430 -27.53 38.21 9.45
C ALA A 430 -27.11 37.81 10.87
N ASP A 431 -28.08 37.74 11.79
CA ASP A 431 -27.86 37.20 13.15
C ASP A 431 -27.85 35.67 13.12
N MET A 432 -26.66 35.08 13.19
CA MET A 432 -26.46 33.63 13.13
C MET A 432 -26.31 33.03 14.53
N SER A 433 -27.17 32.08 14.87
CA SER A 433 -27.12 31.38 16.16
C SER A 433 -25.75 30.71 16.36
N ARG A 434 -25.12 30.95 17.51
CA ARG A 434 -23.76 30.47 17.83
C ARG A 434 -23.65 28.94 17.97
N THR A 435 -24.78 28.22 17.99
CA THR A 435 -24.85 26.75 17.97
C THR A 435 -25.14 26.17 16.57
N SER A 436 -25.24 27.02 15.53
CA SER A 436 -25.44 26.54 14.16
C SER A 436 -24.20 25.77 13.69
N LEU A 437 -24.45 24.77 12.86
CA LEU A 437 -23.44 24.02 12.13
C LEU A 437 -23.54 24.39 10.64
N TYR A 438 -22.43 24.31 9.91
CA TYR A 438 -22.39 24.38 8.46
C TYR A 438 -21.68 23.15 7.90
N ILE A 439 -22.04 22.76 6.68
CA ILE A 439 -21.30 21.76 5.91
C ILE A 439 -19.94 22.34 5.54
N GLY A 440 -18.89 21.54 5.57
CA GLY A 440 -17.58 21.91 5.01
C GLY A 440 -17.60 21.93 3.48
N LYS A 441 -16.47 21.60 2.87
CA LYS A 441 -16.42 21.26 1.45
C LYS A 441 -17.49 20.20 1.11
N ILE A 442 -18.43 20.54 0.23
CA ILE A 442 -19.26 19.54 -0.44
C ILE A 442 -18.36 18.86 -1.47
N GLU A 443 -18.38 17.52 -1.49
CA GLU A 443 -17.67 16.78 -2.52
C GLU A 443 -18.32 17.07 -3.88
N ASP A 444 -17.47 17.41 -4.86
CA ASP A 444 -17.81 17.85 -6.20
C ASP A 444 -18.55 19.21 -6.28
N GLY A 445 -17.77 20.30 -6.28
CA GLY A 445 -18.19 21.58 -6.85
C GLY A 445 -18.26 21.52 -8.38
N GLU A 446 -19.18 22.25 -9.01
CA GLU A 446 -19.66 22.11 -10.42
C GLU A 446 -20.21 20.71 -10.81
N ALA A 447 -19.76 19.63 -10.17
CA ALA A 447 -20.16 18.25 -10.44
C ALA A 447 -20.98 17.59 -9.30
N ALA A 448 -21.58 18.40 -8.42
CA ALA A 448 -22.65 17.96 -7.52
C ALA A 448 -23.71 17.19 -8.35
N PRO A 449 -24.41 16.19 -7.77
CA PRO A 449 -25.32 15.34 -8.52
C PRO A 449 -26.26 16.19 -9.40
N SER A 450 -26.39 15.86 -10.68
CA SER A 450 -27.09 16.73 -11.64
C SER A 450 -28.59 16.90 -11.34
N ASN A 451 -29.13 16.11 -10.41
CA ASN A 451 -30.47 16.18 -9.84
C ASN A 451 -30.47 16.53 -8.33
N TRP A 452 -29.38 17.08 -7.78
CA TRP A 452 -29.29 17.43 -6.35
C TRP A 452 -30.41 18.39 -5.94
N ASP A 453 -31.07 18.11 -4.82
CA ASP A 453 -32.20 18.92 -4.33
C ASP A 453 -31.80 20.31 -3.79
N GLY A 454 -30.50 20.55 -3.59
CA GLY A 454 -29.96 21.79 -2.99
C GLY A 454 -30.28 21.95 -1.49
N GLU A 455 -30.94 20.97 -0.89
CA GLU A 455 -31.43 20.99 0.49
C GLU A 455 -30.88 19.85 1.34
N SER A 456 -30.36 18.76 0.77
CA SER A 456 -29.96 17.55 1.48
C SER A 456 -28.49 17.24 1.25
N VAL A 457 -27.72 17.13 2.33
CA VAL A 457 -26.33 16.63 2.29
C VAL A 457 -26.21 15.41 3.20
N ALA A 458 -25.69 14.31 2.68
CA ALA A 458 -25.30 13.17 3.50
C ALA A 458 -23.92 13.41 4.12
N LEU A 459 -23.79 13.17 5.42
CA LEU A 459 -22.48 13.12 6.08
C LEU A 459 -21.86 11.75 5.83
N ASP A 460 -20.67 11.75 5.24
CA ASP A 460 -19.95 10.56 4.78
C ASP A 460 -18.56 10.50 5.43
N ALA A 461 -17.95 9.31 5.50
CA ALA A 461 -16.55 9.13 5.87
C ALA A 461 -15.59 9.26 4.67
N GLY A 462 -16.13 9.38 3.45
CA GLY A 462 -15.35 9.49 2.22
C GLY A 462 -14.85 8.13 1.73
N SER A 463 -13.91 8.15 0.78
CA SER A 463 -13.33 6.93 0.18
C SER A 463 -12.12 6.45 0.98
N VAL A 464 -12.31 5.39 1.79
CA VAL A 464 -11.32 4.80 2.70
C VAL A 464 -10.67 3.54 2.12
N TRP A 465 -9.41 3.25 2.45
CA TRP A 465 -8.75 2.00 2.02
C TRP A 465 -9.41 0.78 2.67
N MET A 466 -9.65 -0.28 1.88
CA MET A 466 -10.28 -1.53 2.33
C MET A 466 -9.48 -2.26 3.42
N LEU A 467 -8.15 -2.19 3.34
CA LEU A 467 -7.21 -2.73 4.33
C LEU A 467 -6.20 -1.66 4.73
N ARG A 468 -5.76 -1.66 5.99
CA ARG A 468 -4.69 -0.80 6.51
C ARG A 468 -3.63 -1.63 7.23
N PRO A 469 -2.37 -1.17 7.28
CA PRO A 469 -1.32 -1.82 8.05
C PRO A 469 -1.72 -2.01 9.52
N GLY A 470 -1.64 -3.25 10.01
CA GLY A 470 -2.08 -3.66 11.34
C GLY A 470 -3.44 -4.37 11.40
N ASP A 471 -4.28 -4.29 10.36
CA ASP A 471 -5.50 -5.09 10.26
C ASP A 471 -5.18 -6.61 10.19
N LEU A 472 -6.14 -7.46 10.53
CA LEU A 472 -6.01 -8.92 10.51
C LEU A 472 -6.93 -9.53 9.46
N VAL A 473 -6.44 -10.53 8.73
CA VAL A 473 -7.17 -11.20 7.64
C VAL A 473 -7.05 -12.73 7.77
N THR A 474 -8.00 -13.46 7.19
CA THR A 474 -7.94 -14.93 7.11
C THR A 474 -7.53 -15.36 5.71
N VAL A 475 -6.38 -16.01 5.57
CA VAL A 475 -5.90 -16.55 4.30
C VAL A 475 -6.28 -18.02 4.19
N ASP A 476 -6.95 -18.36 3.09
CA ASP A 476 -7.26 -19.73 2.71
C ASP A 476 -6.02 -20.39 2.09
N LEU A 477 -5.43 -21.35 2.82
CA LEU A 477 -4.23 -22.08 2.42
C LEU A 477 -4.57 -23.43 1.78
N ALA A 478 -5.86 -23.76 1.66
CA ALA A 478 -6.36 -25.02 1.12
C ALA A 478 -5.73 -25.40 -0.23
N ASN A 479 -5.59 -26.70 -0.46
CA ASN A 479 -5.06 -27.20 -1.73
C ASN A 479 -6.18 -27.68 -2.67
N HIS A 480 -6.47 -26.90 -3.71
CA HIS A 480 -7.50 -27.23 -4.70
C HIS A 480 -7.13 -28.40 -5.64
N ASP A 481 -5.90 -28.96 -5.55
CA ASP A 481 -5.50 -30.18 -6.29
C ASP A 481 -6.15 -31.48 -5.75
N LEU A 482 -7.06 -31.40 -4.79
CA LEU A 482 -7.82 -32.55 -4.29
C LEU A 482 -8.68 -33.16 -5.41
N LYS A 483 -8.46 -34.46 -5.65
CA LYS A 483 -9.18 -35.23 -6.67
C LYS A 483 -10.44 -35.86 -6.08
N PRO A 484 -11.47 -36.12 -6.91
CA PRO A 484 -12.59 -36.96 -6.52
C PRO A 484 -12.11 -38.30 -5.96
N GLY A 485 -12.72 -38.73 -4.88
CA GLY A 485 -12.35 -39.98 -4.19
C GLY A 485 -13.39 -40.36 -3.14
N PHE A 486 -13.18 -41.52 -2.51
CA PHE A 486 -14.08 -42.04 -1.49
C PHE A 486 -13.68 -41.55 -0.11
N TYR A 487 -14.38 -40.55 0.40
CA TYR A 487 -14.13 -39.94 1.71
C TYR A 487 -15.23 -40.33 2.70
N VAL A 488 -14.85 -40.86 3.86
CA VAL A 488 -15.77 -41.34 4.90
C VAL A 488 -15.41 -40.80 6.28
N PRO A 489 -16.37 -40.64 7.21
CA PRO A 489 -16.07 -40.29 8.60
C PRO A 489 -15.06 -41.28 9.23
N ILE A 490 -14.08 -40.80 9.99
CA ILE A 490 -13.04 -41.66 10.58
C ILE A 490 -13.61 -42.78 11.48
N GLU A 491 -14.78 -42.56 12.09
CA GLU A 491 -15.52 -43.55 12.89
C GLU A 491 -16.08 -44.73 12.08
N THR A 492 -16.19 -44.60 10.75
CA THR A 492 -16.56 -45.68 9.81
C THR A 492 -15.49 -46.77 9.75
N ILE A 493 -14.25 -46.43 10.11
CA ILE A 493 -13.07 -47.26 9.90
C ILE A 493 -12.82 -48.13 11.12
N TYR A 494 -13.04 -49.44 10.97
CA TYR A 494 -12.66 -50.44 11.95
C TYR A 494 -11.20 -50.89 11.70
N ARG A 495 -10.37 -50.96 12.74
CA ARG A 495 -8.99 -51.46 12.66
C ARG A 495 -8.85 -52.76 13.44
N ASP A 496 -8.19 -53.76 12.85
CA ASP A 496 -7.90 -55.05 13.46
C ASP A 496 -6.39 -55.31 13.31
N LEU A 497 -5.65 -55.22 14.42
CA LEU A 497 -4.18 -55.17 14.43
C LEU A 497 -3.64 -54.05 13.52
N ASP A 498 -2.97 -54.39 12.41
CA ASP A 498 -2.41 -53.46 11.43
C ASP A 498 -3.33 -53.21 10.21
N ASP A 499 -4.39 -54.02 10.03
CA ASP A 499 -5.31 -53.94 8.90
C ASP A 499 -6.50 -53.00 9.17
N SER A 500 -6.98 -52.34 8.12
CA SER A 500 -8.11 -51.40 8.16
C SER A 500 -9.28 -51.87 7.29
N PHE A 501 -10.50 -51.71 7.82
CA PHE A 501 -11.74 -52.24 7.24
C PHE A 501 -12.86 -51.21 7.35
N VAL A 502 -13.80 -51.29 6.41
CA VAL A 502 -15.16 -50.74 6.57
C VAL A 502 -16.17 -51.89 6.52
N PHE A 503 -17.39 -51.67 6.99
CA PHE A 503 -18.47 -52.64 6.85
C PHE A 503 -19.48 -52.17 5.79
N THR A 504 -19.78 -53.04 4.82
CA THR A 504 -20.95 -52.89 3.92
C THR A 504 -22.14 -53.68 4.46
N ILE A 505 -23.34 -53.42 3.92
CA ILE A 505 -24.52 -54.27 4.13
C ILE A 505 -24.80 -55.08 2.86
N GLU A 506 -24.83 -56.40 2.98
CA GLU A 506 -25.31 -57.33 1.95
C GLU A 506 -26.35 -58.28 2.58
N ASP A 507 -27.52 -58.44 1.94
CA ASP A 507 -28.64 -59.28 2.41
C ASP A 507 -29.04 -59.09 3.90
N GLY A 508 -28.85 -57.89 4.44
CA GLY A 508 -29.17 -57.56 5.85
C GLY A 508 -28.10 -57.99 6.87
N MET A 509 -26.92 -58.42 6.40
CA MET A 509 -25.76 -58.77 7.22
C MET A 509 -24.62 -57.77 6.99
N ALA A 510 -23.86 -57.49 8.06
CA ALA A 510 -22.64 -56.69 7.99
C ALA A 510 -21.49 -57.52 7.42
N LYS A 511 -20.82 -56.98 6.40
CA LYS A 511 -19.71 -57.63 5.71
C LYS A 511 -18.45 -56.78 5.77
N ARG A 512 -17.33 -57.33 6.24
CA ARG A 512 -16.04 -56.61 6.31
C ARG A 512 -15.45 -56.48 4.91
N MET A 513 -15.08 -55.26 4.53
CA MET A 513 -14.32 -54.95 3.32
C MET A 513 -12.97 -54.32 3.71
N PRO A 514 -11.82 -54.89 3.30
CA PRO A 514 -10.51 -54.30 3.57
C PRO A 514 -10.31 -53.02 2.73
N VAL A 515 -9.78 -51.99 3.36
CA VAL A 515 -9.47 -50.68 2.75
C VAL A 515 -8.07 -50.21 3.16
N THR A 516 -7.35 -49.61 2.23
CA THR A 516 -6.17 -48.80 2.54
C THR A 516 -6.61 -47.37 2.86
N ILE A 517 -6.11 -46.82 3.96
CA ILE A 517 -6.33 -45.42 4.33
C ILE A 517 -5.29 -44.55 3.63
N ARG A 518 -5.71 -43.42 3.03
CA ARG A 518 -4.78 -42.33 2.70
C ARG A 518 -5.11 -41.09 3.56
N THR A 519 -4.25 -40.80 4.51
CA THR A 519 -4.23 -39.50 5.19
C THR A 519 -3.59 -38.47 4.25
N HIS A 520 -4.38 -37.48 3.84
CA HIS A 520 -3.83 -36.22 3.33
C HIS A 520 -3.44 -35.34 4.53
N GLY A 521 -2.34 -34.60 4.45
CA GLY A 521 -1.78 -33.81 5.57
C GLY A 521 -2.58 -32.57 5.98
N ASP A 522 -3.89 -32.54 5.75
CA ASP A 522 -4.83 -31.51 6.21
C ASP A 522 -5.65 -32.05 7.40
N GLU A 523 -5.01 -32.21 8.57
CA GLU A 523 -5.71 -32.53 9.82
C GLU A 523 -6.41 -31.30 10.44
N GLY A 524 -7.00 -30.44 9.60
CA GLY A 524 -7.85 -29.32 10.02
C GLY A 524 -9.26 -29.81 10.33
N ASN A 525 -9.65 -29.76 11.61
CA ASN A 525 -10.97 -30.23 12.12
C ASN A 525 -11.45 -31.54 11.47
N GLY A 526 -10.63 -32.59 11.64
CA GLY A 526 -10.84 -33.88 11.02
C GLY A 526 -12.24 -34.47 11.25
N SER A 527 -12.86 -34.89 10.15
CA SER A 527 -14.05 -35.76 10.14
C SER A 527 -13.88 -36.84 9.08
N LEU A 528 -13.66 -36.45 7.82
CA LEU A 528 -13.50 -37.34 6.67
C LEU A 528 -12.06 -37.81 6.43
N VAL A 529 -11.91 -39.02 5.87
CA VAL A 529 -10.64 -39.67 5.51
C VAL A 529 -10.80 -40.40 4.17
N GLU A 530 -9.79 -40.36 3.28
CA GLU A 530 -9.83 -41.10 2.01
C GLU A 530 -9.62 -42.61 2.26
N ILE A 531 -10.54 -43.43 1.76
CA ILE A 531 -10.44 -44.89 1.74
C ILE A 531 -10.28 -45.40 0.31
N MET A 532 -9.40 -46.40 0.14
CA MET A 532 -9.13 -47.04 -1.15
C MET A 532 -9.29 -48.55 -1.05
N SER A 533 -10.07 -49.13 -1.97
CA SER A 533 -10.05 -50.57 -2.24
C SER A 533 -10.58 -50.81 -3.66
N PRO A 534 -10.05 -51.79 -4.43
CA PRO A 534 -10.59 -52.13 -5.76
C PRO A 534 -12.05 -52.59 -5.76
N ALA A 535 -12.63 -52.83 -4.57
CA ALA A 535 -14.02 -53.22 -4.38
C ALA A 535 -14.98 -52.04 -4.09
N LEU A 536 -14.48 -50.82 -3.80
CA LEU A 536 -15.34 -49.66 -3.56
C LEU A 536 -15.99 -49.17 -4.85
N GLN A 537 -17.26 -48.79 -4.78
CA GLN A 537 -18.05 -48.21 -5.88
C GLN A 537 -18.98 -47.13 -5.34
N SER A 538 -19.25 -46.10 -6.15
CA SER A 538 -20.25 -45.08 -5.83
C SER A 538 -21.66 -45.72 -5.74
N GLY A 539 -22.45 -45.30 -4.76
CA GLY A 539 -23.74 -45.88 -4.41
C GLY A 539 -23.70 -47.02 -3.38
N MET A 540 -22.52 -47.45 -2.91
CA MET A 540 -22.42 -48.49 -1.87
C MET A 540 -22.91 -48.00 -0.50
N THR A 541 -23.67 -48.82 0.23
CA THR A 541 -24.08 -48.53 1.60
C THR A 541 -23.01 -48.98 2.61
N LEU A 542 -22.40 -48.02 3.30
CA LEU A 542 -21.43 -48.26 4.38
C LEU A 542 -22.07 -48.08 5.75
N ILE A 543 -21.65 -48.89 6.72
CA ILE A 543 -22.00 -48.72 8.14
C ILE A 543 -21.02 -47.74 8.78
N VAL A 544 -21.52 -46.60 9.21
CA VAL A 544 -20.77 -45.57 9.95
C VAL A 544 -20.96 -45.71 11.47
N GLY A 545 -22.19 -46.01 11.91
CA GLY A 545 -22.54 -46.10 13.32
C GLY A 545 -22.59 -47.55 13.80
N GLY A 546 -21.84 -47.87 14.86
CA GLY A 546 -21.86 -49.16 15.53
C GLY A 546 -20.74 -50.14 15.18
N VAL A 547 -19.81 -49.77 14.29
CA VAL A 547 -18.75 -50.67 13.79
C VAL A 547 -17.91 -51.34 14.88
N HIS A 548 -17.72 -50.68 16.03
CA HIS A 548 -16.87 -51.14 17.13
C HIS A 548 -17.38 -52.41 17.86
N TYR A 549 -18.64 -52.83 17.66
CA TYR A 549 -19.14 -54.11 18.17
C TYR A 549 -19.41 -55.16 17.08
N LEU A 550 -19.32 -54.81 15.80
CA LEU A 550 -19.69 -55.71 14.69
C LEU A 550 -18.60 -56.73 14.35
N HIS A 551 -19.05 -57.94 14.01
CA HIS A 551 -18.24 -59.00 13.41
C HIS A 551 -18.76 -59.27 11.99
N ASP A 552 -17.91 -59.87 11.17
CA ASP A 552 -18.31 -60.30 9.83
C ASP A 552 -19.46 -61.33 9.90
N GLY A 553 -20.51 -61.12 9.10
CA GLY A 553 -21.71 -61.96 9.09
C GLY A 553 -22.68 -61.73 10.25
N ASP A 554 -22.52 -60.70 11.08
CA ASP A 554 -23.57 -60.30 12.04
C ASP A 554 -24.78 -59.72 11.29
N ALA A 555 -25.99 -60.16 11.65
CA ALA A 555 -27.23 -59.54 11.18
C ALA A 555 -27.36 -58.11 11.74
N VAL A 556 -27.78 -57.16 10.89
CA VAL A 556 -27.89 -55.74 11.24
C VAL A 556 -29.27 -55.16 10.94
N GLN A 557 -29.64 -54.14 11.70
CA GLN A 557 -30.84 -53.35 11.51
C GLN A 557 -30.44 -51.88 11.42
N VAL A 558 -30.75 -51.22 10.31
CA VAL A 558 -30.51 -49.78 10.17
C VAL A 558 -31.45 -49.02 11.11
N VAL A 559 -30.90 -48.13 11.94
CA VAL A 559 -31.63 -47.35 12.95
C VAL A 559 -31.21 -45.88 12.86
N GLY A 560 -32.10 -45.05 12.32
CA GLY A 560 -31.88 -43.62 12.12
C GLY A 560 -32.06 -43.20 10.68
N LYS A 561 -32.12 -41.89 10.45
CA LYS A 561 -32.17 -41.26 9.12
C LYS A 561 -30.85 -41.59 8.38
N ASN A 562 -30.87 -41.65 7.05
CA ASN A 562 -29.66 -41.54 6.26
C ASN A 562 -28.89 -40.27 6.68
N ILE A 563 -27.56 -40.31 6.53
CA ILE A 563 -26.72 -39.11 6.48
C ILE A 563 -26.83 -38.53 5.05
N ASP A 564 -28.02 -38.01 4.71
CA ASP A 564 -28.27 -37.29 3.46
C ASP A 564 -27.73 -35.85 3.58
N ASP A 565 -26.54 -35.58 3.01
CA ASP A 565 -25.96 -34.30 2.52
C ASP A 565 -26.00 -32.98 3.36
N GLU A 566 -26.77 -32.90 4.44
CA GLU A 566 -26.95 -31.68 5.28
C GLU A 566 -26.06 -31.66 6.53
N THR A 567 -25.53 -32.81 6.98
CA THR A 567 -24.73 -32.92 8.22
C THR A 567 -23.22 -33.08 7.98
N MET A 568 -22.75 -32.74 6.78
CA MET A 568 -21.32 -32.47 6.54
C MET A 568 -20.93 -31.16 7.25
N PRO A 569 -19.91 -31.12 8.12
CA PRO A 569 -19.47 -29.89 8.77
C PRO A 569 -18.84 -28.95 7.73
N GLY A 570 -19.63 -27.99 7.26
CA GLY A 570 -19.28 -27.05 6.19
C GLY A 570 -20.51 -26.33 5.61
N LYS A 571 -21.65 -27.03 5.51
CA LYS A 571 -22.94 -26.44 5.08
C LYS A 571 -23.70 -25.76 6.23
N GLU A 572 -23.13 -24.70 6.81
CA GLU A 572 -23.97 -23.62 7.36
C GLU A 572 -24.28 -22.62 6.24
N SER A 573 -25.49 -22.03 6.26
CA SER A 573 -26.06 -21.37 5.09
C SER A 573 -25.67 -19.89 4.98
N LEU A 574 -24.86 -19.57 3.96
CA LEU A 574 -24.65 -18.26 3.31
C LEU A 574 -24.49 -17.04 4.23
#